data_AF-X1F1Z5-F1
#
_entry.id   AF-X1F1Z5-F1
#
_cell.length_a   1.000
_cell.length_b   1.000
_cell.length_c   1.000
_cell.angle_alpha   90.00
_cell.angle_beta   90.00
_cell.angle_gamma   90.00
#
_symmetry.space_group_name_H-M   'P 1'
#
loop_
_entity.id
_entity.type
_entity.pdbx_description
1 polymer ?
#
loop_
_entity_poly.entity_id
_entity_poly.type
_entity_poly.pdbx_seq_one_letter_code
_entity_poly.pdbx_strand_id
1 'polypeptide(L)' 'MKKISEINISGKMKLKIINKEIDGFRKEYIQKLKVEDPESYQELRESQKRDLKRFRKANPNYQKNYRKKQSGK' A
#
# COMPACT_ATOMS: atom_id res chain seq x y z
N MET A 1 21.13 -9.42 10.73
CA MET A 1 20.81 -8.34 9.78
C MET A 1 21.12 -7.01 10.46
N LYS A 2 21.79 -6.06 9.79
CA LYS A 2 21.99 -4.70 10.33
C LYS A 2 20.63 -3.99 10.42
N LYS A 3 20.40 -3.20 11.47
CA LYS A 3 19.15 -2.41 11.58
C LYS A 3 19.15 -1.34 10.51
N ILE A 4 17.98 -0.98 9.97
CA ILE A 4 17.85 0.11 8.95
C ILE A 4 18.41 1.44 9.49
N SER A 5 18.39 1.64 10.81
CA SER A 5 19.04 2.77 11.50
C SER A 5 20.56 2.82 11.28
N GLU A 6 21.21 1.67 11.15
CA GLU A 6 22.66 1.49 11.03
C GLU A 6 23.16 1.51 9.57
N ILE A 7 22.26 1.57 8.59
CA ILE A 7 22.61 1.68 7.18
C ILE A 7 22.82 3.14 6.82
N ASN A 8 24.01 3.46 6.28
CA ASN A 8 24.34 4.81 5.80
C ASN A 8 23.70 5.09 4.43
N ILE A 9 22.39 5.36 4.46
CA ILE A 9 21.57 5.69 3.29
C ILE A 9 20.68 6.90 3.60
N SER A 10 20.27 7.62 2.56
CA SER A 10 19.40 8.78 2.69
C SER A 10 18.07 8.42 3.36
N GLY A 11 17.47 9.38 4.08
CA GLY A 11 16.17 9.16 4.73
C GLY A 11 15.07 8.70 3.77
N LYS A 12 15.10 9.19 2.52
CA LYS A 12 14.19 8.74 1.45
C LYS A 12 14.37 7.26 1.11
N MET A 13 15.60 6.75 1.12
CA MET A 13 15.89 5.34 0.88
C MET A 13 15.49 4.48 2.08
N LYS A 14 15.71 4.96 3.32
CA LYS A 14 15.22 4.29 4.54
C LYS A 14 13.70 4.12 4.50
N LEU A 15 12.97 5.19 4.18
CA LEU A 15 11.52 5.17 4.03
C LEU A 15 11.07 4.16 2.96
N LYS A 16 11.77 4.11 1.82
CA LYS A 16 11.46 3.17 0.73
C LYS A 16 11.61 1.71 1.17
N ILE A 17 12.65 1.39 1.95
CA ILE A 17 12.88 0.04 2.47
C ILE A 17 11.79 -0.34 3.47
N ILE A 18 11.50 0.54 4.44
CA ILE A 18 10.46 0.32 5.45
C ILE A 18 9.10 0.09 4.78
N ASN A 19 8.73 0.93 3.82
CA ASN A 19 7.47 0.77 3.09
C ASN A 19 7.41 -0.55 2.32
N LYS A 20 8.54 -0.99 1.73
CA LYS A 20 8.61 -2.27 1.02
C LYS A 20 8.39 -3.45 1.96
N GLU A 21 8.97 -3.43 3.16
CA GLU A 21 8.78 -4.47 4.16
C GLU A 21 7.33 -4.50 4.67
N ILE A 22 6.76 -3.33 5.00
CA ILE A 22 5.36 -3.20 5.42
C ILE A 22 4.42 -3.77 4.35
N ASP A 23 4.65 -3.44 3.08
CA ASP A 23 3.84 -3.95 1.97
C ASP A 23 4.00 -5.47 1.80
N GLY A 24 5.20 -6.02 2.06
CA GLY A 24 5.45 -7.45 2.10
C GLY A 24 4.59 -8.15 3.15
N PHE A 25 4.69 -7.70 4.41
CA PHE A 25 3.92 -8.26 5.52
C PHE A 25 2.41 -8.16 5.30
N ARG A 26 1.92 -7.03 4.77
CA ARG A 26 0.50 -6.86 4.44
C ARG A 26 0.03 -7.85 3.40
N LYS A 27 0.82 -8.11 2.35
CA LYS A 27 0.47 -9.08 1.31
C LYS A 27 0.38 -10.49 1.88
N GLU A 28 1.38 -10.90 2.65
CA GLU A 28 1.40 -12.22 3.30
C GLU A 28 0.21 -12.38 4.25
N TYR A 29 -0.06 -11.38 5.08
CA TYR A 29 -1.23 -11.39 5.98
C TYR A 29 -2.53 -11.54 5.21
N ILE A 30 -2.75 -10.77 4.15
CA ILE A 30 -3.98 -10.85 3.34
C ILE A 30 -4.10 -12.21 2.64
N GLN A 31 -3.00 -12.80 2.18
CA GLN A 31 -3.00 -14.14 1.58
C GLN A 31 -3.38 -15.22 2.60
N LYS A 32 -2.82 -15.16 3.81
CA LYS A 32 -3.18 -16.07 4.91
C LYS A 32 -4.65 -15.88 5.31
N LEU A 33 -5.07 -14.64 5.52
CA LEU A 33 -6.44 -14.29 5.88
C LEU A 33 -7.46 -14.86 4.88
N LYS A 34 -7.14 -14.82 3.58
CA LYS A 34 -8.01 -15.41 2.53
C LYS A 34 -8.26 -16.91 2.72
N VAL A 35 -7.31 -17.66 3.27
CA VAL A 35 -7.39 -19.11 3.45
C VAL A 35 -7.93 -19.45 4.84
N GLU A 36 -7.44 -18.78 5.87
CA GLU A 36 -7.76 -19.05 7.28
C GLU A 36 -9.13 -18.50 7.68
N ASP A 37 -9.52 -17.33 7.17
CA ASP A 37 -10.80 -16.67 7.47
C ASP A 37 -11.33 -15.89 6.24
N PRO A 38 -12.02 -16.59 5.32
CA PRO A 38 -12.56 -15.98 4.11
C PRO A 38 -13.58 -14.87 4.37
N GLU A 39 -14.31 -14.93 5.48
CA GLU A 39 -15.33 -13.95 5.86
C GLU A 39 -14.67 -12.62 6.24
N SER A 40 -13.71 -12.65 7.17
CA SER A 40 -12.90 -11.47 7.52
C SER A 40 -12.13 -10.91 6.32
N TYR A 41 -11.63 -11.78 5.42
CA TYR A 41 -11.03 -11.33 4.17
C TYR A 41 -12.03 -10.54 3.31
N GLN A 42 -13.26 -11.02 3.18
CA GLN A 42 -14.29 -10.35 2.38
C GLN A 42 -14.69 -8.99 2.99
N GLU A 43 -14.84 -8.91 4.31
CA GLU A 43 -15.10 -7.65 5.02
C GLU A 43 -13.99 -6.61 4.78
N LEU A 44 -12.73 -7.04 4.88
CA LEU A 44 -11.57 -6.21 4.59
C LEU A 44 -11.61 -5.67 3.16
N ARG A 45 -11.92 -6.51 2.17
CA ARG A 45 -12.00 -6.10 0.76
C ARG A 45 -13.12 -5.09 0.52
N GLU A 46 -14.28 -5.29 1.14
CA GLU A 46 -15.40 -4.36 1.00
C GLU A 46 -15.12 -3.01 1.70
N SER A 47 -14.46 -3.03 2.87
CA SER A 47 -13.97 -1.81 3.52
C SER A 47 -13.01 -1.03 2.61
N GLN A 48 -11.99 -1.69 2.07
CA GLN A 48 -11.04 -1.06 1.14
C GLN A 48 -11.72 -0.47 -0.10
N LYS A 49 -12.71 -1.17 -0.65
CA LYS A 49 -13.50 -0.72 -1.80
C LYS A 49 -14.32 0.53 -1.47
N ARG A 50 -14.94 0.57 -0.27
CA ARG A 50 -15.69 1.76 0.21
C ARG A 50 -14.77 2.95 0.37
N ASP A 51 -13.61 2.78 0.98
CA ASP A 51 -12.65 3.86 1.19
C ASP A 51 -12.11 4.38 -0.15
N LEU A 52 -11.77 3.49 -1.07
CA LEU A 52 -11.35 3.86 -2.42
C LEU A 52 -12.44 4.62 -3.17
N LYS A 53 -13.71 4.22 -3.04
CA LYS A 53 -14.85 4.93 -3.62
C LYS A 53 -15.00 6.33 -3.05
N ARG A 54 -14.91 6.48 -1.71
CA ARG A 54 -14.95 7.79 -1.04
C ARG A 54 -13.80 8.68 -1.49
N PHE A 55 -12.58 8.15 -1.52
CA PHE A 55 -11.40 8.87 -1.99
C PHE A 55 -11.55 9.36 -3.42
N ARG A 56 -12.00 8.49 -4.35
CA ARG A 56 -12.21 8.86 -5.76
C ARG A 56 -13.29 9.91 -5.94
N LYS A 57 -14.37 9.85 -5.14
CA LYS A 57 -15.42 10.87 -5.14
C LYS A 57 -14.89 12.23 -4.69
N ALA A 58 -14.08 12.26 -3.63
CA ALA A 58 -13.45 13.49 -3.14
C ALA A 58 -12.34 14.01 -4.08
N ASN A 59 -11.71 13.11 -4.84
CA ASN A 59 -10.56 13.43 -5.69
C ASN A 59 -10.77 12.96 -7.15
N PRO A 60 -11.75 13.52 -7.88
CA PRO A 60 -12.15 13.03 -9.21
C PRO A 60 -11.01 13.09 -10.25
N ASN A 61 -10.13 14.08 -10.12
CA ASN A 61 -8.99 14.25 -11.04
C ASN A 61 -7.72 13.51 -10.60
N TYR A 62 -7.71 12.84 -9.44
CA TYR A 62 -6.52 12.18 -8.91
C TYR A 62 -5.93 11.19 -9.91
N GLN A 63 -6.76 10.34 -10.49
CA GLN A 63 -6.32 9.31 -11.45
C GLN A 63 -5.70 9.95 -12.71
N LYS A 64 -6.33 11.01 -13.23
CA LYS A 64 -5.83 11.76 -14.40
C LYS A 64 -4.49 12.42 -14.09
N ASN A 65 -4.38 13.08 -12.94
CA ASN A 65 -3.17 13.77 -12.50
C ASN A 65 -2.03 12.79 -12.19
N TYR A 66 -2.34 11.65 -11.57
CA TYR A 66 -1.39 10.58 -11.31
C TYR A 66 -0.83 9.99 -12.61
N ARG A 67 -1.69 9.70 -13.59
CA ARG A 67 -1.26 9.21 -14.92
C ARG A 67 -0.36 10.21 -15.62
N LYS A 68 -0.72 11.51 -15.64
CA LYS A 68 0.11 12.57 -16.22
C LYS A 68 1.50 12.65 -15.57
N LYS A 69 1.59 12.51 -14.24
CA LYS A 69 2.88 12.49 -13.53
C LYS A 69 3.75 11.28 -13.88
N GLN A 70 3.15 10.15 -14.22
CA GLN A 70 3.90 8.94 -14.61
C GLN A 70 4.30 8.95 -16.08
N SER A 71 3.49 9.56 -16.96
CA SER A 71 3.77 9.66 -18.41
C SER A 71 4.71 10.81 -18.78
N GLY A 72 4.98 11.73 -17.85
CA GLY A 72 5.96 12.81 -18.03
C GLY A 72 7.39 12.44 -17.61
N LYS A 73 7.67 11.15 -17.49
CA LYS A 73 9.02 10.57 -17.51
C LYS A 73 9.30 10.08 -18.92
#